data_AF-A0A7Y9NKK9-F1
#
_entry.id   AF-A0A7Y9NKK9-F1
#
_cell.length_a   1.000
_cell.length_b   1.000
_cell.length_c   1.000
_cell.angle_alpha   90.00
_cell.angle_beta   90.00
_cell.angle_gamma   90.00
#
_symmetry.space_group_name_H-M   'P 1'
#
loop_
_entity.id
_entity.type
_entity.pdbx_description
1 polymer ?
#
loop_
_entity_poly.entity_id
_entity_poly.type
_entity_poly.pdbx_seq_one_letter_code
_entity_poly.pdbx_strand_id
1 'polypeptide(L)' 'MSQDALAAKAGYERAFISLIERGKTNPSLRSIFDICTALDIRPSVFLRQVEKLANFELPA' A
#
# COMPACT_ATOMS: atom_id res chain seq x y z
N MET A 1 8.25 9.04 7.68
CA MET A 1 7.74 8.14 8.74
C MET A 1 8.57 6.86 8.71
N SER A 2 8.92 6.28 9.87
CA SER A 2 9.62 4.98 9.91
C SER A 2 8.67 3.81 9.65
N GLN A 3 9.20 2.63 9.34
CA GLN A 3 8.39 1.41 9.18
C GLN A 3 7.60 1.08 10.45
N ASP A 4 8.21 1.22 11.63
CA ASP A 4 7.54 0.99 12.92
C ASP A 4 6.37 1.96 13.14
N ALA A 5 6.57 3.24 12.83
CA ALA A 5 5.52 4.24 12.96
C ALA A 5 4.38 4.01 11.97
N LEU A 6 4.68 3.60 10.73
CA LEU A 6 3.66 3.24 9.75
C LEU A 6 2.87 2.01 10.20
N ALA A 7 3.58 0.98 10.64
CA ALA A 7 2.97 -0.27 11.11
C ALA A 7 2.01 -0.01 12.28
N ALA A 8 2.45 0.76 13.28
CA ALA A 8 1.61 1.16 14.40
C ALA A 8 0.39 1.99 13.96
N LYS A 9 0.55 2.97 13.06
CA LYS A 9 -0.56 3.79 12.57
C LYS A 9 -1.55 3.00 11.70
N ALA A 10 -1.07 2.01 10.95
CA ALA A 10 -1.88 1.19 10.06
C ALA A 10 -2.46 -0.09 10.72
N GLY A 11 -2.08 -0.40 11.96
CA GLY A 11 -2.55 -1.59 12.68
C GLY A 11 -1.87 -2.90 12.23
N TYR A 12 -0.61 -2.84 11.82
CA TYR A 12 0.18 -3.98 11.36
C TYR A 12 1.49 -4.12 12.15
N GLU A 13 2.15 -5.27 12.00
CA GLU A 13 3.52 -5.44 12.47
C GLU A 13 4.54 -4.81 11.51
N ARG A 14 5.64 -4.29 12.04
CA ARG A 14 6.76 -3.77 11.25
C ARG A 14 7.28 -4.78 10.22
N ALA A 15 7.32 -6.07 10.60
CA ALA A 15 7.75 -7.14 9.72
C ALA A 15 6.86 -7.25 8.46
N PHE A 16 5.56 -7.06 8.61
CA PHE A 16 4.61 -7.07 7.49
C PHE A 16 4.86 -5.89 6.53
N ILE A 17 5.01 -4.67 7.06
CA ILE A 17 5.38 -3.49 6.24
C ILE A 17 6.69 -3.73 5.49
N SER A 18 7.70 -4.28 6.17
CA SER A 18 8.98 -4.62 5.54
C SER A 18 8.86 -5.67 4.43
N LEU A 19 7.96 -6.66 4.57
CA LEU A 19 7.72 -7.65 3.51
C LEU A 19 7.05 -7.00 2.29
N ILE A 20 6.09 -6.10 2.49
CA ILE A 20 5.43 -5.36 1.40
C ILE A 20 6.44 -4.52 0.63
N GLU A 21 7.23 -3.68 1.32
CA GLU A 21 8.18 -2.76 0.68
C GLU A 21 9.27 -3.47 -0.13
N ARG A 22 9.61 -4.71 0.24
CA ARG A 22 10.59 -5.56 -0.48
C ARG A 22 9.95 -6.47 -1.53
N GLY A 23 8.63 -6.39 -1.74
CA GLY A 23 7.90 -7.26 -2.67
C GLY A 23 7.96 -8.74 -2.30
N LYS A 24 8.04 -9.06 -1.00
CA LYS A 24 8.13 -10.45 -0.49
C LYS A 24 6.79 -11.04 -0.08
N THR A 25 5.71 -10.26 -0.16
CA THR A 25 4.35 -10.71 0.08
C THR A 25 3.37 -9.94 -0.80
N ASN A 26 2.20 -10.53 -1.06
CA ASN A 26 1.10 -9.88 -1.76
C ASN A 26 0.12 -9.28 -0.72
N PRO A 27 0.09 -7.96 -0.54
CA PRO A 27 -0.87 -7.34 0.37
C PRO A 27 -2.31 -7.52 -0.13
N SER A 28 -3.25 -7.72 0.80
CA SER A 28 -4.67 -7.62 0.49
C SER A 28 -5.08 -6.19 0.12
N LEU A 29 -6.18 -6.02 -0.62
CA LEU A 29 -6.73 -4.70 -0.91
C LEU A 29 -7.05 -3.91 0.37
N ARG A 30 -7.53 -4.59 1.42
CA ARG A 30 -7.76 -3.98 2.74
C ARG A 30 -6.47 -3.40 3.32
N SER A 31 -5.39 -4.18 3.34
CA SER A 31 -4.10 -3.69 3.82
C SER A 31 -3.55 -2.51 3.02
N ILE A 32 -3.78 -2.47 1.70
CA ILE A 32 -3.42 -1.30 0.89
C ILE A 32 -4.23 -0.07 1.33
N PHE A 33 -5.54 -0.22 1.58
CA PHE A 33 -6.39 0.88 2.02
C PHE A 33 -6.00 1.41 3.41
N ASP A 34 -5.70 0.50 4.34
CA ASP A 34 -5.28 0.85 5.69
C ASP A 34 -3.93 1.60 5.66
N ILE A 35 -2.95 1.11 4.89
CA ILE A 35 -1.64 1.76 4.71
C ILE A 35 -1.79 3.13 4.04
N CYS A 36 -2.60 3.24 2.99
CA CYS A 36 -2.90 4.52 2.34
C CYS A 36 -3.50 5.52 3.33
N THR A 37 -4.48 5.08 4.13
CA THR A 37 -5.12 5.92 5.14
C THR A 37 -4.13 6.36 6.22
N ALA A 38 -3.27 5.46 6.68
CA ALA A 38 -2.18 5.79 7.61
C ALA A 38 -1.16 6.78 7.01
N LEU A 39 -1.01 6.83 5.69
CA LEU A 39 -0.16 7.80 5.00
C LEU A 39 -0.90 9.09 4.61
N ASP A 40 -2.17 9.24 4.99
CA ASP A 40 -3.03 10.35 4.59
C ASP A 40 -3.16 10.45 3.05
N ILE A 41 -3.09 9.30 2.38
CA ILE A 41 -3.25 9.13 0.93
C ILE A 41 -4.63 8.53 0.66
N ARG A 42 -5.38 9.12 -0.26
CA ARG A 42 -6.63 8.52 -0.73
C ARG A 42 -6.30 7.24 -1.53
N PRO A 43 -6.84 6.06 -1.18
CA PRO A 43 -6.51 4.81 -1.85
C PRO A 43 -6.73 4.84 -3.38
N SER A 44 -7.78 5.53 -3.85
CA SER A 44 -8.04 5.65 -5.30
C SER A 44 -6.99 6.46 -6.06
N VAL A 45 -6.29 7.37 -5.40
CA VAL A 45 -5.17 8.10 -6.02
C VAL A 45 -3.97 7.18 -6.18
N PHE A 46 -3.68 6.38 -5.15
CA PHE A 46 -2.60 5.39 -5.18
C PHE A 46 -2.86 4.32 -6.24
N LEU A 47 -4.06 3.73 -6.26
CA LEU A 47 -4.42 2.70 -7.25
C LEU A 47 -4.30 3.22 -8.68
N ARG A 48 -4.75 4.45 -8.95
CA ARG A 48 -4.58 5.08 -10.28
C ARG A 48 -3.11 5.26 -10.67
N GLN A 49 -2.21 5.51 -9.72
CA GLN A 49 -0.77 5.57 -9.99
C GLN A 49 -0.22 4.17 -10.30
N VAL A 50 -0.66 3.15 -9.56
CA VAL A 50 -0.28 1.75 -9.81
C VAL A 50 -0.75 1.29 -11.20
N GLU A 51 -1.98 1.59 -11.60
CA GLU A 51 -2.49 1.29 -12.94
C GLU A 51 -1.59 1.87 -14.04
N LYS A 52 -1.25 3.17 -13.92
CA LYS A 52 -0.36 3.85 -14.86
C LYS A 52 1.04 3.22 -14.91
N LEU A 53 1.62 2.88 -13.76
CA LEU A 53 2.96 2.28 -13.68
C LEU A 53 2.98 0.83 -14.18
N ALA A 54 1.91 0.08 -13.92
CA ALA A 54 1.75 -1.29 -14.39
C ALA A 54 1.31 -1.38 -15.86
N ASN A 55 1.08 -0.23 -16.50
CA ASN A 55 0.54 -0.13 -17.85
C ASN A 55 -0.77 -0.92 -18.02
N PHE A 56 -1.58 -0.92 -16.95
CA PHE A 56 -2.87 -1.60 -16.89
C PHE A 56 -3.93 -0.72 -17.59
N GLU A 57 -3.91 -0.76 -18.93
CA GLU A 57 -4.90 -0.11 -19.77
C GLU A 57 -6.18 -0.96 -19.79
N LEU A 58 -7.32 -0.36 -19.43
CA LEU A 58 -8.60 -1.01 -19.65
C LEU A 58 -8.94 -0.95 -21.15
N PRO A 59 -9.33 -2.07 -21.78
CA PRO A 59 -9.87 -2.01 -23.14
C PRO A 59 -11.10 -1.10 -23.16
N ALA A 60 -11.18 -0.28 -24.20
CA ALA A 60 -12.29 0.64 -24.46
C ALA A 60 -13.61 -0.10 -24.71
#